data_AF-R6YGI2-F1
#
_entry.id   AF-R6YGI2-F1
#
_cell.length_a   1.000
_cell.length_b   1.000
_cell.length_c   1.000
_cell.angle_alpha   90.00
_cell.angle_beta   90.00
_cell.angle_gamma   90.00
#
_symmetry.space_group_name_H-M   'P 1'
#
loop_
_entity.id
_entity.type
_entity.pdbx_description
1 polymer ?
#
loop_
_entity_poly.entity_id
_entity_poly.type
_entity_poly.pdbx_seq_one_letter_code
_entity_poly.pdbx_strand_id
1 'polypeptide(L)'
;MFNSGFRPAVNPGLSVSRVGGSAQIKAMKKIAGSIRIDLAQYRELAAFSQFGSDLDADTKEKLDQGERIREVLKQGQYVPQPVWYQVIIIYAATKKYLLDIPVEDVLDFEKGLFAFIDTKYPEIPASIRDTKVLSDEMEQKLIQAIEEYKKQFLQA
;
A
#
# COMPACT_ATOMS: atom_id res chain seq x y z
N MET A 1 -7.93 -15.35 -8.77
CA MET A 1 -7.86 -14.46 -7.60
C MET A 1 -8.11 -15.24 -6.31
N PHE A 2 -9.32 -15.70 -6.01
CA PHE A 2 -9.60 -16.41 -4.74
C PHE A 2 -8.77 -17.71 -4.58
N ASN A 3 -8.77 -18.57 -5.60
CA ASN A 3 -8.01 -19.83 -5.61
C ASN A 3 -6.49 -19.63 -5.73
N SER A 4 -6.05 -18.42 -6.11
CA SER A 4 -4.64 -18.05 -6.27
C SER A 4 -4.11 -17.26 -5.07
N GLY A 5 -4.71 -17.43 -3.89
CA GLY A 5 -4.28 -16.81 -2.63
C GLY A 5 -4.59 -15.32 -2.45
N PHE A 6 -5.25 -14.66 -3.41
CA PHE A 6 -5.61 -13.24 -3.30
C PHE A 6 -6.99 -13.07 -2.67
N ARG A 7 -7.02 -12.61 -1.41
CA ARG A 7 -8.23 -12.46 -0.59
C ARG A 7 -8.17 -11.12 0.15
N PRO A 8 -9.20 -10.27 0.08
CA PRO A 8 -10.47 -10.44 -0.63
C PRO A 8 -10.30 -10.42 -2.16
N ALA A 9 -11.07 -11.24 -2.87
CA ALA A 9 -10.91 -11.48 -4.31
C ALA A 9 -11.57 -10.40 -5.20
N VAL A 10 -11.24 -9.14 -4.95
CA VAL A 10 -11.78 -7.99 -5.70
C VAL A 10 -11.00 -7.77 -6.98
N ASN A 11 -11.70 -7.61 -8.12
CA ASN A 11 -11.06 -7.28 -9.39
C ASN A 11 -11.05 -5.75 -9.61
N PRO A 12 -9.91 -5.06 -9.47
CA PRO A 12 -9.85 -3.59 -9.55
C PRO A 12 -10.15 -3.03 -10.94
N GLY A 13 -9.99 -3.82 -12.01
CA GLY A 13 -10.27 -3.38 -13.38
C GLY A 13 -11.77 -3.32 -13.68
N LEU A 14 -12.54 -4.27 -13.14
CA LEU A 14 -14.00 -4.36 -13.34
C LEU A 14 -14.80 -3.64 -12.24
N SER A 15 -14.21 -3.49 -11.05
CA SER A 15 -14.90 -2.88 -9.91
C SER A 15 -14.85 -1.36 -10.01
N VAL A 16 -16.02 -0.72 -9.93
CA VAL A 16 -16.16 0.74 -9.96
C VAL A 16 -17.11 1.20 -8.86
N SER A 17 -16.83 2.38 -8.31
CA SER A 17 -17.76 3.11 -7.45
C SER A 17 -18.34 4.27 -8.22
N ARG A 18 -19.68 4.39 -8.24
CA ARG A 18 -20.39 5.53 -8.85
C ARG A 18 -20.24 6.82 -8.04
N VAL A 19 -19.98 6.70 -6.73
CA VAL A 19 -19.77 7.85 -5.83
C VAL A 19 -18.30 8.30 -5.84
N GLY A 20 -17.38 7.35 -6.02
CA GLY A 20 -15.95 7.62 -6.13
C GLY A 20 -15.35 8.27 -4.88
N GLY A 21 -14.39 9.16 -5.09
CA GLY A 21 -13.63 9.82 -4.02
C GLY A 21 -14.44 10.77 -3.12
N SER A 22 -15.70 11.07 -3.47
CA SER A 22 -16.59 11.86 -2.61
C SER A 22 -16.99 11.13 -1.33
N ALA A 23 -16.92 9.80 -1.31
CA ALA A 23 -17.17 8.98 -0.12
C ALA A 23 -15.90 8.77 0.74
N GLN A 24 -14.75 9.32 0.33
CA GLN A 24 -13.47 9.12 1.01
C GLN A 24 -13.11 10.31 1.91
N ILE A 25 -12.41 10.04 3.02
CA ILE A 25 -11.75 11.09 3.79
C ILE A 25 -10.63 11.73 2.95
N LYS A 26 -10.30 12.99 3.26
CA LYS A 26 -9.27 13.75 2.51
C LYS A 26 -7.93 13.03 2.48
N ALA A 27 -7.52 12.43 3.61
CA ALA A 27 -6.29 11.64 3.71
C ALA A 27 -6.26 10.48 2.68
N MET A 28 -7.31 9.67 2.64
CA MET A 28 -7.43 8.54 1.70
C MET A 28 -7.49 9.01 0.25
N LYS A 29 -8.21 10.09 -0.04
CA LYS A 29 -8.29 10.64 -1.40
C LYS A 29 -6.93 11.14 -1.91
N LYS A 30 -6.11 11.74 -1.03
CA LYS A 30 -4.75 12.23 -1.36
C LYS A 30 -3.83 11.11 -1.84
N ILE A 31 -4.01 9.90 -1.33
CA ILE A 31 -3.05 8.79 -1.48
C ILE A 31 -3.57 7.66 -2.39
N ALA A 32 -4.88 7.43 -2.47
CA ALA A 32 -5.45 6.31 -3.22
C ALA A 32 -5.72 6.59 -4.71
N GLY A 33 -5.45 7.81 -5.20
CA GLY A 33 -5.78 8.23 -6.55
C GLY A 33 -5.07 7.43 -7.65
N SER A 34 -3.80 7.06 -7.44
CA SER A 34 -3.00 6.35 -8.45
C SER A 34 -3.21 4.83 -8.43
N ILE A 35 -3.61 4.23 -7.30
CA ILE A 35 -3.67 2.77 -7.11
C ILE A 35 -4.38 2.04 -8.24
N ARG A 36 -5.52 2.57 -8.70
CA ARG A 36 -6.29 1.94 -9.77
C ARG A 36 -5.50 1.92 -11.08
N ILE A 37 -4.79 3.00 -11.39
CA ILE A 37 -3.95 3.13 -12.57
C ILE A 37 -2.74 2.19 -12.43
N ASP A 38 -2.08 2.22 -11.28
CA ASP A 38 -0.89 1.40 -10.98
C ASP A 38 -1.23 -0.10 -11.12
N LEU A 39 -2.36 -0.54 -10.55
CA LEU A 39 -2.81 -1.94 -10.66
C LEU A 39 -3.28 -2.34 -12.06
N ALA A 40 -3.82 -1.40 -12.84
CA ALA A 40 -4.18 -1.66 -14.23
C ALA A 40 -2.93 -1.87 -15.09
N GLN A 41 -1.95 -0.98 -14.96
CA GLN A 41 -0.65 -1.09 -15.64
C GLN A 41 0.08 -2.35 -15.23
N TYR A 42 0.13 -2.67 -13.93
CA TYR A 42 0.69 -3.93 -13.44
C TYR A 42 0.06 -5.15 -14.12
N ARG A 43 -1.28 -5.19 -14.24
CA ARG A 43 -1.97 -6.33 -14.84
C ARG A 43 -1.64 -6.48 -16.32
N GLU A 44 -1.55 -5.38 -17.06
CA GLU A 44 -1.15 -5.38 -18.46
C GLU A 44 0.29 -5.90 -18.60
N LEU A 45 1.24 -5.29 -17.88
CA LEU A 45 2.65 -5.67 -17.91
C LEU A 45 2.86 -7.12 -17.46
N ALA A 46 2.16 -7.59 -16.43
CA ALA A 46 2.28 -8.95 -15.94
C ALA A 46 1.84 -9.97 -17.00
N ALA A 47 0.80 -9.66 -17.78
CA ALA A 47 0.39 -10.51 -18.90
C ALA A 47 1.44 -10.53 -20.03
N PHE A 48 2.05 -9.39 -20.35
CA PHE A 48 3.11 -9.32 -21.38
C PHE A 48 4.41 -10.00 -20.94
N SER A 49 4.79 -9.86 -19.67
CA SER A 49 6.01 -10.46 -19.11
C SER A 49 6.03 -11.99 -19.15
N GLN A 50 4.86 -12.64 -19.28
CA GLN A 50 4.77 -14.10 -19.45
C GLN A 50 5.33 -14.59 -20.79
N PHE A 51 5.51 -13.69 -21.76
CA PHE A 51 5.91 -14.02 -23.13
C PHE A 51 7.27 -13.42 -23.55
N GLY A 52 7.90 -12.60 -22.72
CA GLY A 52 9.15 -11.90 -23.03
C GLY A 52 10.27 -12.21 -22.02
N SER A 53 11.50 -12.35 -22.49
CA SER A 53 12.65 -12.73 -21.66
C SER A 53 13.46 -11.55 -21.11
N ASP A 54 13.33 -10.36 -21.68
CA ASP A 54 14.01 -9.14 -21.21
C ASP A 54 13.00 -8.03 -21.00
N LEU A 55 12.93 -7.55 -19.76
CA LEU A 55 12.17 -6.37 -19.38
C LEU A 55 13.14 -5.24 -19.08
N ASP A 56 12.86 -4.06 -19.62
CA ASP A 56 13.59 -2.84 -19.22
C ASP A 56 13.39 -2.54 -17.71
N ALA A 57 14.28 -1.72 -17.16
CA ALA A 57 14.29 -1.41 -15.72
C ALA A 57 12.98 -0.77 -15.25
N ASP A 58 12.37 0.09 -16.07
CA ASP A 58 11.13 0.78 -15.75
C ASP A 58 9.96 -0.19 -15.68
N THR A 59 9.90 -1.15 -16.60
CA THR A 59 8.89 -2.20 -16.65
C THR A 59 9.03 -3.13 -15.45
N LYS A 60 10.26 -3.51 -15.11
CA LYS A 60 10.54 -4.30 -13.92
C LYS A 60 10.10 -3.59 -12.65
N GLU A 61 10.43 -2.31 -12.48
CA GLU A 61 10.02 -1.53 -11.30
C GLU A 61 8.50 -1.42 -11.18
N LYS A 62 7.77 -1.22 -12.29
CA LYS A 62 6.30 -1.20 -12.29
C LYS A 62 5.70 -2.55 -11.90
N LEU A 63 6.29 -3.65 -12.36
CA LEU A 63 5.88 -4.99 -11.94
C LEU A 63 6.09 -5.17 -10.44
N ASP A 64 7.30 -4.87 -9.98
CA ASP A 64 7.67 -4.97 -8.56
C ASP A 64 6.73 -4.13 -7.69
N GLN A 65 6.49 -2.88 -8.06
CA GLN A 65 5.57 -1.99 -7.34
C GLN A 65 4.15 -2.56 -7.31
N GLY A 66 3.65 -3.05 -8.43
CA GLY A 66 2.31 -3.63 -8.53
C GLY A 66 2.14 -4.88 -7.67
N GLU A 67 3.18 -5.70 -7.52
CA GLU A 67 3.16 -6.85 -6.61
C GLU A 67 3.02 -6.42 -5.16
N ARG A 68 3.78 -5.42 -4.71
CA ARG A 68 3.69 -4.92 -3.32
C ARG A 68 2.35 -4.25 -3.05
N ILE A 69 1.81 -3.46 -3.99
CA ILE A 69 0.47 -2.88 -3.87
C ILE A 69 -0.58 -3.99 -3.77
N ARG A 70 -0.48 -5.06 -4.57
CA ARG A 70 -1.41 -6.20 -4.46
C ARG A 70 -1.27 -6.91 -3.11
N GLU A 71 -0.06 -7.08 -2.61
CA GLU A 71 0.17 -7.78 -1.34
C GLU A 71 -0.47 -7.02 -0.17
N VAL A 72 -0.25 -5.71 -0.08
CA VAL A 72 -0.88 -4.82 0.93
C VAL A 72 -2.41 -4.86 0.91
N LEU A 73 -3.02 -5.16 -0.25
CA LEU A 73 -4.47 -5.24 -0.37
C LEU A 73 -5.04 -6.60 0.05
N LYS A 74 -4.20 -7.57 0.41
CA LYS A 74 -4.67 -8.82 1.02
C LYS A 74 -5.06 -8.55 2.47
N GLN A 75 -6.19 -9.13 2.87
CA GLN A 75 -6.73 -8.96 4.21
C GLN A 75 -7.45 -10.22 4.67
N GLY A 76 -7.18 -10.62 5.91
CA GLY A 76 -7.84 -11.75 6.57
C GLY A 76 -9.32 -11.49 6.83
N GLN A 77 -10.10 -12.56 6.93
CA GLN A 77 -11.50 -12.47 7.31
C GLN A 77 -11.63 -12.05 8.77
N TYR A 78 -12.62 -11.19 9.07
CA TYR A 78 -12.90 -10.68 10.42
C TYR A 78 -11.80 -9.81 11.05
N VAL A 79 -10.87 -9.31 10.23
CA VAL A 79 -9.81 -8.39 10.69
C VAL A 79 -10.02 -7.02 10.06
N PRO A 80 -11.08 -6.25 10.39
CA PRO A 80 -11.30 -4.94 9.79
C PRO A 80 -10.18 -3.96 10.21
N GLN A 81 -9.58 -3.29 9.23
CA GLN A 81 -8.53 -2.31 9.46
C GLN A 81 -9.12 -0.92 9.69
N PRO A 82 -8.76 -0.19 10.76
CA PRO A 82 -9.10 1.21 10.89
C PRO A 82 -8.55 2.07 9.74
N VAL A 83 -9.29 3.10 9.34
CA VAL A 83 -8.98 3.90 8.14
C VAL A 83 -7.61 4.58 8.20
N TRP A 84 -7.14 4.98 9.39
CA TRP A 84 -5.83 5.62 9.54
C TRP A 84 -4.67 4.67 9.24
N TYR A 85 -4.76 3.39 9.65
CA TYR A 85 -3.76 2.39 9.26
C TYR A 85 -3.84 2.03 7.78
N GLN A 86 -5.04 2.00 7.19
CA GLN A 86 -5.17 1.87 5.73
C GLN A 86 -4.45 3.00 5.00
N VAL A 87 -4.60 4.25 5.45
CA VAL A 87 -3.89 5.40 4.87
C VAL A 87 -2.38 5.21 4.97
N ILE A 88 -1.87 4.79 6.12
CA ILE A 88 -0.44 4.58 6.37
C ILE A 88 0.16 3.54 5.41
N ILE A 89 -0.41 2.34 5.33
CA ILE A 89 0.18 1.28 4.51
C ILE A 89 0.02 1.55 3.01
N ILE A 90 -1.11 2.11 2.61
CA ILE A 90 -1.33 2.51 1.21
C ILE A 90 -0.36 3.63 0.82
N TYR A 91 -0.08 4.58 1.71
CA TYR A 91 0.95 5.60 1.49
C TYR A 91 2.31 4.95 1.22
N ALA A 92 2.73 4.02 2.08
CA ALA A 92 4.00 3.31 1.92
C ALA A 92 4.09 2.59 0.55
N ALA A 93 3.03 1.88 0.15
CA ALA A 93 2.98 1.14 -1.11
C ALA A 93 2.99 2.07 -2.35
N THR A 94 2.15 3.11 -2.34
CA THR A 94 2.01 4.04 -3.47
C THR A 94 3.21 4.96 -3.65
N LYS A 95 3.92 5.29 -2.57
CA LYS A 95 5.16 6.07 -2.60
C LYS A 95 6.43 5.22 -2.74
N LYS A 96 6.29 3.94 -3.09
CA LYS A 96 7.40 3.01 -3.40
C LYS A 96 8.33 2.72 -2.22
N TYR A 97 7.92 2.95 -0.98
CA TYR A 97 8.75 2.64 0.19
C TYR A 97 8.93 1.14 0.43
N LEU A 98 8.12 0.30 -0.22
CA LEU A 98 8.14 -1.15 -0.10
C LEU A 98 8.93 -1.88 -1.20
N LEU A 99 9.54 -1.18 -2.16
CA LEU A 99 10.19 -1.83 -3.32
C LEU A 99 11.35 -2.75 -2.92
N ASP A 100 12.07 -2.40 -1.87
CA ASP A 100 13.19 -3.15 -1.30
C ASP A 100 12.75 -4.25 -0.32
N ILE A 101 11.45 -4.37 -0.04
CA ILE A 101 10.90 -5.44 0.79
C ILE A 101 10.54 -6.63 -0.13
N PRO A 102 10.98 -7.86 0.20
CA PRO A 102 10.52 -9.07 -0.47
C PRO A 102 9.00 -9.20 -0.42
N VAL A 103 8.37 -9.62 -1.53
CA VAL A 103 6.89 -9.66 -1.62
C VAL A 103 6.25 -10.50 -0.51
N GLU A 104 6.89 -11.62 -0.16
CA GLU A 104 6.44 -12.52 0.91
C GLU A 104 6.46 -11.90 2.31
N ASP A 105 7.31 -10.90 2.54
CA ASP A 105 7.50 -10.24 3.83
C ASP A 105 6.65 -8.98 3.99
N VAL A 106 5.94 -8.53 2.95
CA VAL A 106 5.20 -7.26 2.96
C VAL A 106 4.14 -7.21 4.05
N LEU A 107 3.42 -8.32 4.29
CA LEU A 107 2.38 -8.36 5.32
C LEU A 107 2.95 -8.36 6.74
N ASP A 108 4.17 -8.88 6.93
CA ASP A 108 4.84 -8.85 8.23
C ASP A 108 5.51 -7.48 8.47
N PHE A 109 6.04 -6.87 7.40
CA PHE A 109 6.42 -5.45 7.41
C PHE A 109 5.24 -4.56 7.80
N GLU A 110 4.05 -4.75 7.20
CA GLU A 110 2.85 -3.97 7.53
C GLU A 110 2.51 -4.04 9.02
N LYS A 111 2.40 -5.25 9.58
CA LYS A 111 2.05 -5.44 10.99
C LYS A 111 3.07 -4.78 11.92
N GLY A 112 4.35 -4.97 11.65
CA GLY A 112 5.38 -4.40 12.50
C GLY A 112 5.52 -2.88 12.33
N LEU A 113 5.26 -2.34 11.13
CA LEU A 113 5.18 -0.89 10.92
C LEU A 113 4.07 -0.27 11.77
N PHE A 114 2.90 -0.89 11.84
CA PHE A 114 1.82 -0.40 12.71
C PHE A 114 2.22 -0.43 14.17
N ALA A 115 2.77 -1.54 14.66
CA ALA A 115 3.24 -1.65 16.04
C ALA A 115 4.32 -0.59 16.37
N PHE A 116 5.23 -0.34 15.43
CA PHE A 116 6.26 0.67 15.55
C PHE A 116 5.68 2.09 15.62
N ILE A 117 4.76 2.43 14.72
CA ILE A 117 4.08 3.73 14.71
C ILE A 117 3.28 3.93 15.99
N ASP A 118 2.54 2.93 16.45
CA ASP A 118 1.75 3.02 17.69
C ASP A 118 2.61 3.28 18.92
N THR A 119 3.84 2.79 18.91
CA THR A 119 4.78 2.93 20.04
C THR A 119 5.54 4.25 19.96
N LYS A 120 6.09 4.59 18.78
CA LYS A 120 7.05 5.69 18.63
C LYS A 120 6.45 6.96 18.05
N TYR A 121 5.41 6.86 17.24
CA TYR A 121 4.75 7.97 16.56
C TYR A 121 3.21 7.93 16.67
N PRO A 122 2.64 7.77 17.89
CA PRO A 122 1.20 7.60 18.08
C PRO A 122 0.38 8.82 17.61
N GLU A 123 1.02 9.98 17.45
CA GLU A 123 0.38 11.18 16.91
C GLU A 123 -0.06 11.04 15.45
N ILE A 124 0.59 10.19 14.65
CA ILE A 124 0.26 10.01 13.23
C ILE A 124 -1.14 9.41 13.07
N PRO A 125 -1.45 8.20 13.60
CA PRO A 125 -2.78 7.63 13.48
C PRO A 125 -3.85 8.49 14.18
N ALA A 126 -3.52 9.10 15.33
CA ALA A 126 -4.43 9.98 16.05
C ALA A 126 -4.83 11.21 15.20
N SER A 127 -3.85 11.88 14.58
CA SER A 127 -4.10 13.05 13.74
C SER A 127 -4.95 12.71 12.52
N ILE A 128 -4.67 11.59 11.84
CA ILE A 128 -5.47 11.15 10.69
C ILE A 128 -6.90 10.81 11.12
N ARG A 129 -7.07 10.15 12.27
CA ARG A 129 -8.39 9.80 12.82
C ARG A 129 -9.24 11.05 13.08
N ASP A 130 -8.66 12.03 13.76
CA ASP A 130 -9.41 13.17 14.28
C ASP A 130 -9.62 14.25 13.21
N THR A 131 -8.59 14.54 12.42
CA THR A 131 -8.64 15.58 11.38
C THR A 131 -9.17 15.08 10.04
N LYS A 132 -9.09 13.76 9.78
CA LYS A 132 -9.40 13.12 8.49
C LYS A 132 -8.48 13.57 7.34
N VAL A 133 -7.37 14.23 7.65
CA VAL A 133 -6.38 14.78 6.71
C VAL A 133 -5.00 14.22 7.04
N LEU A 134 -4.18 13.99 6.02
CA LEU A 134 -2.74 13.80 6.17
C LEU A 134 -2.08 15.15 5.90
N SER A 135 -1.86 15.92 6.97
CA SER A 135 -1.17 17.21 6.89
C SER A 135 0.30 17.01 6.51
N ASP A 136 0.93 18.05 5.97
CA ASP A 136 2.31 17.94 5.50
C ASP A 136 3.28 17.65 6.66
N GLU A 137 3.03 18.19 7.86
CA GLU A 137 3.79 17.87 9.07
C GLU A 137 3.70 16.38 9.43
N MET A 138 2.49 15.82 9.44
CA MET A 138 2.29 14.40 9.76
C MET A 138 2.80 13.49 8.64
N GLU A 139 2.76 13.95 7.39
CA GLU A 139 3.36 13.24 6.26
C GLU A 139 4.88 13.13 6.42
N GLN A 140 5.57 14.21 6.82
CA GLN A 140 7.01 14.17 7.08
C GLN A 140 7.35 13.20 8.22
N LYS A 141 6.56 13.21 9.31
CA LYS A 141 6.73 12.23 10.39
C LYS A 141 6.48 10.79 9.93
N LEU A 142 5.48 10.59 9.08
CA LEU A 142 5.17 9.27 8.51
C LEU A 142 6.32 8.75 7.64
N ILE A 143 6.91 9.61 6.80
CA ILE A 143 8.09 9.25 6.00
C ILE A 143 9.23 8.82 6.92
N GLN A 144 9.53 9.61 7.96
CA GLN A 144 10.58 9.27 8.94
C GLN A 144 10.31 7.93 9.63
N ALA A 145 9.07 7.70 10.07
CA ALA A 145 8.69 6.46 10.73
C ALA A 145 8.84 5.23 9.82
N ILE A 146 8.42 5.35 8.55
CA ILE A 146 8.57 4.28 7.55
C ILE A 146 10.05 3.99 7.28
N GLU A 147 10.86 5.01 7.04
CA GLU A 147 12.28 4.82 6.74
C GLU A 147 13.06 4.25 7.92
N GLU A 148 12.74 4.67 9.14
CA GLU A 148 13.37 4.14 10.34
C GLU A 148 12.99 2.69 10.58
N TYR A 149 11.69 2.38 10.56
CA TYR A 149 11.23 1.01 10.74
C TYR A 149 11.77 0.09 9.64
N LYS A 150 11.84 0.59 8.40
CA LYS A 150 12.41 -0.18 7.29
C LYS A 150 13.89 -0.54 7.50
N LYS A 151 14.69 0.40 8.00
CA LYS A 151 16.09 0.11 8.35
C LYS A 151 16.16 -0.97 9.44
N GLN A 152 15.29 -0.90 10.44
CA GLN A 152 15.23 -1.91 11.49
C GLN A 152 14.79 -3.29 10.94
N PHE A 153 13.78 -3.32 10.08
CA PHE A 153 13.24 -4.55 9.50
C PHE A 153 14.27 -5.27 8.62
N LEU A 154 15.01 -4.54 7.79
CA LEU A 154 16.03 -5.10 6.90
C LEU A 154 17.34 -5.49 7.61
N GLN A 155 17.52 -5.08 8.86
CA GLN A 155 18.68 -5.45 9.69
C GLN A 155 18.42 -6.67 10.59
N ALA A 156 17.14 -7.05 10.75
CA ALA A 156 16.71 -8.21 11.52
C ALA A 156 16.81 -9.49 10.69
#